data_AF-A0A6G7YB35-F1
#
_entry.id   AF-A0A6G7YB35-F1
#
_cell.length_a   1.000
_cell.length_b   1.000
_cell.length_c   1.000
_cell.angle_alpha   90.00
_cell.angle_beta   90.00
_cell.angle_gamma   90.00
#
_symmetry.space_group_name_H-M   'P 1'
#
loop_
_entity.id
_entity.type
_entity.pdbx_description
1 polymer ?
#
loop_
_entity_poly.entity_id
_entity_poly.type
_entity_poly.pdbx_seq_one_letter_code
_entity_poly.pdbx_strand_id
1 'polypeptide(L)'
;MSTTPFQDAARDVARRTGDDYVRMQVDCEGARSHAWWRNLVRHGAWEPAGSRVGPPTPEAIPGIAALFSTTEDQVARMIAADWYGVQSEAQASAQAQKIAAVLGTLDQDDLDLVDDLVGRLAKPVKKPLPKKKVLKRSNARVA
;
A
#
# COMPACT_ATOMS: atom_id res chain seq x y z
N MET A 1 -3.51 3.37 8.08
CA MET A 1 -3.11 2.18 7.30
C MET A 1 -1.73 1.79 7.81
N SER A 2 -1.53 0.52 8.14
CA SER A 2 -0.24 0.05 8.65
C SER A 2 0.81 0.04 7.55
N THR A 3 2.04 0.38 7.89
CA THR A 3 3.20 0.26 7.00
C THR A 3 3.67 -1.18 6.84
N THR A 4 3.12 -2.11 7.64
CA THR A 4 3.48 -3.53 7.67
C THR A 4 2.22 -4.42 7.62
N PRO A 5 1.42 -4.34 6.54
CA PRO A 5 0.16 -5.10 6.43
C PRO A 5 0.35 -6.63 6.47
N PHE A 6 1.47 -7.18 6.00
CA PHE A 6 1.72 -8.63 6.09
C PHE A 6 1.92 -9.06 7.54
N GLN A 7 2.77 -8.33 8.28
CA GLN A 7 3.03 -8.61 9.69
C GLN A 7 1.75 -8.48 10.53
N ASP A 8 0.90 -7.50 10.21
CA ASP A 8 -0.36 -7.32 10.94
C ASP A 8 -1.34 -8.45 10.67
N ALA A 9 -1.48 -8.91 9.42
CA ALA A 9 -2.26 -10.10 9.11
C ALA A 9 -1.72 -11.34 9.86
N ALA A 10 -0.40 -11.50 9.94
CA ALA A 10 0.22 -12.58 10.70
C ALA A 10 -0.05 -12.46 12.21
N ARG A 11 -0.04 -11.25 12.78
CA ARG A 11 -0.41 -10.98 14.18
C ARG A 11 -1.87 -11.29 14.45
N ASP A 12 -2.77 -10.97 13.52
CA ASP A 12 -4.19 -11.29 13.63
C ASP A 12 -4.44 -12.79 13.66
N VAL A 13 -3.75 -13.56 12.81
CA VAL A 13 -3.78 -15.02 12.86
C VAL A 13 -3.24 -15.53 14.19
N ALA A 14 -2.05 -15.07 14.61
CA ALA A 14 -1.42 -15.51 15.86
C ALA A 14 -2.33 -15.25 17.07
N ARG A 15 -3.01 -14.10 17.13
CA ARG A 15 -4.00 -13.80 18.18
C ARG A 15 -5.19 -14.76 18.16
N ARG A 16 -5.69 -15.12 16.98
CA ARG A 16 -6.81 -16.08 16.85
C ARG A 16 -6.41 -17.52 17.21
N THR A 17 -5.14 -17.88 17.04
CA THR A 17 -4.63 -19.21 17.38
C THR A 17 -4.01 -19.31 18.78
N GLY A 18 -3.97 -18.21 19.55
CA GLY A 18 -3.37 -18.18 20.89
C GLY A 18 -1.85 -18.26 20.88
N ASP A 19 -1.20 -17.59 19.92
CA ASP A 19 0.25 -17.63 19.65
C ASP A 19 0.80 -19.03 19.32
N ASP A 20 -0.07 -19.92 18.83
CA ASP A 20 0.32 -21.25 18.34
C ASP A 20 0.87 -21.16 16.91
N TYR A 21 2.19 -20.96 16.81
CA TYR A 21 2.89 -20.90 15.53
C TYR A 21 3.03 -22.26 14.83
N VAL A 22 2.89 -23.38 15.57
CA VAL A 22 2.86 -24.72 14.96
C VAL A 22 1.56 -24.88 14.20
N ARG A 23 0.45 -24.46 14.79
CA ARG A 23 -0.84 -24.38 14.11
C ARG A 23 -0.79 -23.48 12.89
N MET A 24 -0.15 -22.30 12.97
CA MET A 24 0.02 -21.44 11.78
C MET A 24 0.80 -22.14 10.65
N GLN A 25 1.83 -22.94 10.97
CA GLN A 25 2.54 -23.73 9.97
C GLN A 25 1.62 -24.78 9.33
N VAL A 26 0.82 -25.49 10.12
CA VAL A 26 -0.12 -26.50 9.62
C VAL A 26 -1.22 -25.87 8.76
N ASP A 27 -1.80 -24.77 9.24
CA ASP A 27 -2.90 -24.06 8.57
C ASP A 27 -2.45 -23.33 7.28
N CYS A 28 -1.14 -23.14 7.07
CA CYS A 28 -0.56 -22.71 5.78
C CYS A 28 0.09 -23.85 4.98
N GLU A 29 -0.23 -25.10 5.30
CA GLU A 29 0.26 -26.31 4.60
C GLU A 29 1.80 -26.43 4.56
N GLY A 30 2.49 -25.89 5.57
CA GLY A 30 3.94 -25.90 5.64
C GLY A 30 4.64 -24.87 4.73
N ALA A 31 3.91 -23.93 4.12
CA ALA A 31 4.45 -22.86 3.30
C ALA A 31 5.59 -22.08 3.99
N ARG A 32 5.48 -21.90 5.32
CA ARG A 32 6.53 -21.38 6.19
C ARG A 32 6.57 -22.11 7.53
N SER A 33 7.77 -22.20 8.13
CA SER A 33 7.97 -22.87 9.41
C SER A 33 7.42 -22.04 10.59
N HIS A 34 7.07 -22.73 11.68
CA HIS A 34 6.64 -22.08 12.91
C HIS A 34 7.68 -21.07 13.45
N ALA A 35 8.97 -21.35 13.26
CA ALA A 35 10.05 -20.43 13.65
C ALA A 35 10.05 -19.14 12.81
N TRP A 36 9.77 -19.26 11.50
CA TRP A 36 9.62 -18.12 10.60
C TRP A 36 8.42 -17.26 11.02
N TRP A 37 7.26 -17.88 11.29
CA TRP A 37 6.06 -17.17 11.76
C TRP A 37 6.28 -16.44 13.08
N ARG A 38 6.89 -17.11 14.07
CA ARG A 38 7.23 -16.51 15.35
C ARG A 38 8.12 -15.28 15.19
N ASN A 39 9.16 -15.37 14.36
CA ASN A 39 10.09 -14.27 14.16
C ASN A 39 9.43 -13.11 13.42
N LEU A 40 8.62 -13.38 12.39
CA LEU A 40 7.85 -12.37 11.68
C LEU A 40 6.89 -11.62 12.62
N VAL A 41 6.10 -12.35 13.40
CA VAL A 41 5.08 -11.75 14.28
C VAL A 41 5.72 -10.86 15.34
N ARG A 42 6.85 -11.30 15.91
CA ARG A 42 7.55 -10.61 17.00
C ARG A 42 8.41 -9.45 16.53
N HIS A 43 9.08 -9.61 15.39
CA HIS A 43 10.13 -8.69 14.98
C HIS A 43 9.89 -8.06 13.59
N GLY A 44 9.16 -8.72 12.71
CA GLY A 44 8.84 -8.19 11.38
C GLY A 44 9.83 -8.65 10.31
N ALA A 45 9.73 -8.05 9.12
CA ALA A 45 10.49 -8.47 7.95
C ALA A 45 12.02 -8.33 8.12
N TRP A 46 12.48 -7.21 8.69
CA TRP A 46 13.90 -6.82 8.69
C TRP A 46 14.56 -6.64 10.06
N GLU A 47 13.79 -6.64 11.14
CA GLU A 47 14.24 -6.30 12.48
C GLU A 47 14.41 -7.55 13.36
N PRO A 48 15.28 -7.50 14.39
CA PRO A 48 16.69 -7.15 14.31
C PRO A 48 17.52 -8.26 13.60
N ALA A 49 18.83 -8.02 13.40
CA ALA A 49 19.74 -8.83 12.59
C ALA A 49 19.79 -10.35 12.87
N GLY A 50 19.38 -10.79 14.08
CA GLY A 50 19.30 -12.21 14.44
C GLY A 50 17.94 -12.88 14.20
N SER A 51 16.91 -12.09 13.89
CA SER A 51 15.51 -12.52 13.76
C SER A 51 14.95 -12.29 12.36
N ARG A 52 15.75 -11.74 11.45
CA ARG A 52 15.36 -11.39 10.09
C ARG A 52 14.77 -12.59 9.37
N VAL A 53 13.57 -12.41 8.84
CA VAL A 53 12.90 -13.42 8.02
C VAL A 53 12.92 -12.97 6.55
N GLY A 54 13.43 -13.83 5.67
CA GLY A 54 13.33 -13.58 4.24
C GLY A 54 11.87 -13.58 3.78
N PRO A 55 11.54 -12.84 2.70
CA PRO A 55 10.18 -12.82 2.15
C PRO A 55 9.73 -14.24 1.77
N PRO A 56 8.42 -14.55 1.81
CA PRO A 56 7.88 -15.79 1.25
C PRO A 56 8.36 -16.02 -0.19
N THR A 57 8.63 -17.27 -0.56
CA THR A 57 8.84 -17.59 -1.98
C THR A 57 7.47 -17.62 -2.70
N PRO A 58 7.43 -17.51 -4.03
CA PRO A 58 6.17 -17.57 -4.77
C PRO A 58 5.33 -18.81 -4.46
N GLU A 59 5.97 -19.96 -4.25
CA GLU A 59 5.30 -21.24 -3.94
C GLU A 59 4.64 -21.25 -2.55
N ALA A 60 5.07 -20.36 -1.64
CA ALA A 60 4.49 -20.23 -0.31
C ALA A 60 3.21 -19.36 -0.31
N ILE A 61 2.96 -18.59 -1.37
CA ILE A 61 1.87 -17.61 -1.43
C ILE A 61 0.49 -18.27 -1.30
N PRO A 62 0.16 -19.37 -2.01
CA PRO A 62 -1.16 -20.00 -1.89
C PRO A 62 -1.50 -20.44 -0.46
N GLY A 63 -0.56 -21.09 0.24
CA GLY A 63 -0.75 -21.52 1.62
C GLY A 63 -0.91 -20.35 2.60
N ILE A 64 -0.17 -19.26 2.38
CA ILE A 64 -0.32 -18.02 3.18
C ILE A 64 -1.67 -17.35 2.90
N ALA A 65 -2.11 -17.34 1.64
CA ALA A 65 -3.41 -16.78 1.25
C ALA A 65 -4.57 -17.53 1.92
N ALA A 66 -4.49 -18.86 1.98
CA ALA A 66 -5.43 -19.70 2.72
C ALA A 66 -5.44 -19.36 4.23
N LEU A 67 -4.26 -19.30 4.86
CA LEU A 67 -4.11 -18.94 6.28
C LEU A 67 -4.71 -17.56 6.62
N PHE A 68 -4.47 -16.58 5.75
CA PHE A 68 -4.96 -15.21 5.92
C PHE A 68 -6.42 -15.03 5.49
N SER A 69 -7.01 -16.04 4.82
CA SER A 69 -8.35 -15.96 4.21
C SER A 69 -8.46 -14.78 3.24
N THR A 70 -7.45 -14.62 2.38
CA THR A 70 -7.28 -13.50 1.44
C THR A 70 -6.81 -14.05 0.07
N THR A 71 -6.68 -13.21 -0.96
CA THR A 71 -6.19 -13.67 -2.28
C THR A 71 -4.66 -13.67 -2.37
N GLU A 72 -4.09 -14.49 -3.26
CA GLU A 72 -2.65 -14.51 -3.53
C GLU A 72 -2.10 -13.15 -3.97
N ASP A 73 -2.87 -12.40 -4.76
CA ASP A 73 -2.52 -11.03 -5.18
C ASP A 73 -2.46 -10.06 -3.99
N GLN A 74 -3.39 -10.18 -3.03
CA GLN A 74 -3.34 -9.38 -1.80
C GLN A 74 -2.11 -9.74 -0.97
N VAL A 75 -1.79 -11.03 -0.83
CA VAL A 75 -0.57 -11.48 -0.15
C VAL A 75 0.69 -10.92 -0.83
N ALA A 76 0.78 -10.98 -2.17
CA ALA A 76 1.91 -10.43 -2.92
C ALA A 76 2.09 -8.92 -2.67
N ARG A 77 1.00 -8.15 -2.62
CA ARG A 77 1.03 -6.72 -2.29
C ARG A 77 1.47 -6.47 -0.85
N MET A 78 0.99 -7.28 0.10
CA MET A 78 1.42 -7.21 1.50
C MET A 78 2.92 -7.50 1.64
N ILE A 79 3.44 -8.51 0.94
CA ILE A 79 4.89 -8.82 0.89
C ILE A 79 5.66 -7.62 0.32
N ALA A 80 5.17 -7.02 -0.76
CA ALA A 80 5.79 -5.85 -1.37
C ALA A 80 5.89 -4.65 -0.39
N ALA A 81 4.85 -4.44 0.41
CA ALA A 81 4.83 -3.41 1.43
C ALA A 81 5.82 -3.70 2.56
N ASP A 82 5.76 -4.88 3.18
CA ASP A 82 6.55 -5.22 4.38
C ASP A 82 8.04 -5.40 4.09
N TRP A 83 8.40 -6.05 2.99
CA TRP A 83 9.81 -6.33 2.65
C TRP A 83 10.45 -5.25 1.79
N TYR A 84 9.70 -4.55 0.95
CA TYR A 84 10.28 -3.64 -0.02
C TYR A 84 9.80 -2.19 0.11
N GLY A 85 8.92 -1.89 1.08
CA GLY A 85 8.39 -0.55 1.29
C GLY A 85 7.48 -0.07 0.16
N VAL A 86 7.03 -0.98 -0.72
CA VAL A 86 6.13 -0.64 -1.82
C VAL A 86 4.73 -0.42 -1.25
N GLN A 87 4.38 0.83 -1.03
CA GLN A 87 3.01 1.21 -0.74
C GLN A 87 2.22 1.05 -2.03
N SER A 88 1.40 0.00 -2.13
CA SER A 88 0.48 -0.12 -3.25
C SER A 88 -0.45 1.09 -3.20
N GLU A 89 -0.43 1.96 -4.22
CA GLU A 89 -1.44 3.01 -4.43
C GLU A 89 -2.84 2.43 -4.70
N ALA A 90 -3.12 1.19 -4.34
CA ALA A 90 -4.41 0.54 -4.47
C ALA A 90 -5.39 0.96 -3.37
N GLN A 91 -5.60 2.26 -3.24
CA GLN A 91 -6.96 2.78 -3.29
C GLN A 91 -7.01 3.87 -4.35
N ALA A 92 -6.99 3.45 -5.62
CA ALA A 92 -7.90 4.07 -6.57
C ALA A 92 -9.25 4.16 -5.84
N SER A 93 -9.74 5.38 -5.59
CA SER A 93 -11.06 5.60 -4.99
C SER A 93 -12.11 4.76 -5.73
N ALA A 94 -13.26 4.48 -5.12
CA ALA A 94 -14.35 3.78 -5.82
C ALA A 94 -14.66 4.44 -7.20
N GLN A 95 -14.48 5.77 -7.28
CA GLN A 95 -14.54 6.53 -8.52
C GLN A 95 -13.46 6.12 -9.54
N ALA A 96 -12.20 6.02 -9.12
CA ALA A 96 -11.10 5.63 -9.99
C ALA A 96 -11.17 4.15 -10.42
N GLN A 97 -11.67 3.26 -9.56
CA GLN A 97 -11.93 1.86 -9.95
C GLN A 97 -13.05 1.75 -10.99
N LYS A 98 -14.13 2.54 -10.81
CA LYS A 98 -15.20 2.63 -11.81
C LYS A 98 -14.70 3.16 -13.14
N ILE A 99 -13.82 4.17 -13.13
CA ILE A 99 -13.20 4.71 -14.34
C ILE A 99 -12.31 3.64 -14.98
N ALA A 100 -11.45 2.97 -14.21
CA ALA A 100 -10.56 1.92 -14.73
C ALA A 100 -11.33 0.77 -15.43
N ALA A 101 -12.48 0.37 -14.89
CA ALA A 101 -13.34 -0.64 -15.51
C ALA A 101 -13.86 -0.20 -16.89
N VAL A 102 -14.16 1.09 -17.06
CA VAL A 102 -14.60 1.65 -18.35
C VAL A 102 -13.43 1.76 -19.32
N LEU A 103 -12.27 2.23 -18.86
CA LEU A 103 -11.06 2.33 -19.69
C LEU A 103 -10.65 0.98 -20.29
N GLY A 104 -10.82 -0.12 -19.54
CA GLY A 104 -10.53 -1.47 -20.04
C GLY A 104 -11.41 -1.95 -21.19
N THR A 105 -12.44 -1.19 -21.58
CA THR A 105 -13.35 -1.52 -22.71
C THR A 105 -13.11 -0.66 -23.95
N LEU A 106 -12.25 0.35 -23.86
CA LEU A 106 -11.97 1.29 -24.94
C LEU A 106 -10.87 0.73 -25.86
N ASP A 107 -10.89 1.15 -27.12
CA ASP A 107 -9.79 0.92 -28.04
C ASP A 107 -8.66 1.96 -27.85
N GLN A 108 -7.58 1.81 -28.62
CA GLN A 108 -6.40 2.65 -28.44
C GLN A 108 -6.65 4.12 -28.81
N ASP A 109 -7.45 4.38 -29.84
CA ASP A 109 -7.74 5.75 -30.29
C ASP A 109 -8.56 6.50 -29.23
N ASP A 110 -9.52 5.81 -28.60
CA ASP A 110 -10.32 6.35 -27.50
C ASP A 110 -9.48 6.53 -26.21
N LEU A 111 -8.56 5.61 -25.92
CA LEU A 111 -7.64 5.73 -24.78
C LEU A 111 -6.72 6.94 -24.92
N ASP A 112 -6.19 7.18 -26.13
CA ASP A 112 -5.33 8.33 -26.41
C ASP A 112 -6.08 9.65 -26.19
N LEU A 113 -7.36 9.73 -26.59
CA LEU A 113 -8.21 10.89 -26.33
C LEU A 113 -8.45 11.13 -24.84
N VAL A 114 -8.68 10.06 -24.07
CA VAL A 114 -8.87 10.15 -22.62
C VAL A 114 -7.60 10.64 -21.94
N ASP A 115 -6.43 10.16 -22.34
CA ASP A 115 -5.14 10.57 -21.76
C ASP A 115 -4.90 12.07 -22.00
N ASP A 116 -5.17 12.57 -23.21
CA ASP A 116 -5.12 14.00 -23.54
C ASP A 116 -6.06 14.82 -22.64
N LEU A 117 -7.27 14.32 -22.40
CA LEU A 117 -8.27 15.01 -21.57
C LEU A 117 -7.83 15.05 -20.10
N VAL A 118 -7.34 13.94 -19.57
CA VAL A 118 -6.80 13.84 -18.21
C VAL A 118 -5.59 14.76 -18.05
N GLY A 119 -4.67 14.74 -19.02
CA GLY A 119 -3.49 15.62 -19.04
C GLY A 119 -3.85 17.11 -19.08
N ARG A 120 -4.96 17.48 -19.73
CA ARG A 120 -5.49 18.86 -19.69
C ARG A 120 -6.09 19.21 -18.33
N LEU A 121 -6.86 18.31 -17.72
CA LEU A 121 -7.54 18.54 -16.45
C LEU A 121 -6.58 18.52 -15.25
N ALA A 122 -5.51 17.72 -15.33
CA ALA A 122 -4.49 17.61 -14.28
C ALA A 122 -3.55 18.83 -14.21
N LYS A 123 -3.45 19.64 -15.28
CA LYS A 123 -2.69 20.89 -15.25
C LYS A 123 -3.38 21.88 -14.31
N PRO A 124 -2.73 22.32 -13.21
CA PRO A 124 -3.34 23.31 -12.33
C PRO A 124 -3.55 24.61 -13.11
N VAL A 125 -4.81 25.07 -13.16
CA VAL A 125 -5.12 26.44 -13.62
C VAL A 125 -4.32 27.38 -12.72
N LYS A 126 -3.27 28.02 -13.26
CA LYS A 126 -2.58 29.12 -12.58
C LYS A 126 -3.60 30.21 -12.29
N LYS A 127 -4.15 30.26 -11.08
CA LYS A 127 -4.93 31.41 -10.63
C LYS A 127 -4.02 32.64 -10.68
N PRO A 128 -4.38 33.72 -11.40
CA PRO A 128 -3.61 34.95 -11.33
C PRO A 128 -3.63 35.46 -9.89
N LEU A 129 -2.45 35.61 -9.30
CA LEU A 129 -2.28 36.12 -7.95
C LEU A 129 -2.95 37.50 -7.84
N PRO A 130 -3.72 37.77 -6.76
CA PRO A 130 -4.29 39.10 -6.56
C PRO A 130 -3.16 40.12 -6.41
N LYS A 131 -3.21 41.20 -7.21
CA LYS A 131 -2.24 42.31 -7.16
C LYS A 131 -2.18 42.85 -5.73
N LYS A 132 -1.01 42.75 -5.09
CA LYS A 132 -0.75 43.36 -3.77
C LYS A 132 -1.08 44.85 -3.85
N LYS A 133 -2.07 45.32 -3.08
CA LYS A 133 -2.28 46.75 -2.84
C LYS A 133 -1.01 47.28 -2.15
N VAL A 134 -0.25 48.13 -2.86
CA VAL A 134 0.85 48.90 -2.28
C VAL A 134 0.23 49.86 -1.26
N LEU A 135 0.36 49.53 0.03
CA LEU A 135 -0.05 50.41 1.11
C LEU A 135 0.96 51.56 1.17
N LYS A 136 0.60 52.72 0.59
CA LYS A 136 1.36 53.96 0.76
C LYS A 136 1.33 54.32 2.25
N ARG A 137 2.46 54.16 2.95
CA ARG A 137 2.64 54.73 4.28
C ARG A 137 2.85 56.24 4.13
N SER A 138 1.79 56.99 4.40
CA SER A 138 1.80 58.45 4.49
C SER A 138 2.25 58.88 5.89
N ASN A 139 3.38 59.58 5.94
CA ASN A 139 3.83 60.65 6.85
C ASN A 139 3.36 60.73 8.31
N ALA A 140 4.32 60.97 9.21
CA ALA A 140 4.33 62.19 10.03
C ALA A 140 5.74 62.47 10.58
N ARG A 141 6.37 63.56 10.12
CA ARG A 141 7.41 64.28 10.86
C ARG A 141 6.72 64.99 12.02
N VAL A 142 7.26 64.88 13.22
CA VAL A 142 6.99 65.82 14.31
C VAL A 142 8.33 66.44 14.67
N ALA A 143 8.35 67.78 14.63
CA ALA A 143 9.44 68.63 15.04
C ALA A 143 9.56 68.69 16.56
#